data_AF-C3YPJ0-F1
#
_entry.id   AF-C3YPJ0-F1
#
_cell.length_a   1.000
_cell.length_b   1.000
_cell.length_c   1.000
_cell.angle_alpha   90.00
_cell.angle_beta   90.00
_cell.angle_gamma   90.00
#
_symmetry.space_group_name_H-M   'P 1'
#
loop_
_entity.id
_entity.type
_entity.pdbx_description
1 polymer ?
#
loop_
_entity_poly.entity_id
_entity_poly.type
_entity_poly.pdbx_seq_one_letter_code
_entity_poly.pdbx_strand_id
1 'polypeptide(L)'
;MGQAYVRIGLVGLSGAGKSTFINSLRGLRPTDPGAADVGVKETTTIPTEYPHPEHKHVILVDFPGNVFKLKEGLMTPVGFDTNEYIKKNGKKMEECNVFLVFTSGRVHDNAVWIAKKCKDMGKKLLFVRSKFDSDVTNTQEDK
;
A
#
# COMPACT_ATOMS: atom_id res chain seq x y z
N MET A 1 23.22 11.25 20.41
CA MET A 1 22.84 9.98 19.73
C MET A 1 21.58 10.25 18.92
N GLY A 2 21.59 9.94 17.63
CA GLY A 2 20.44 10.22 16.74
C GLY A 2 19.22 9.37 17.12
N GLN A 3 18.03 9.97 17.06
CA GLN A 3 16.77 9.30 17.35
C GLN A 3 16.45 8.33 16.20
N ALA A 4 16.30 7.04 16.50
CA ALA A 4 15.96 6.02 15.49
C ALA A 4 14.44 6.01 15.23
N TYR A 5 14.06 6.02 13.95
CA TYR A 5 12.68 5.89 13.49
C TYR A 5 12.49 4.55 12.77
N VAL A 6 11.30 3.97 12.90
CA VAL A 6 10.84 2.83 12.12
C VAL A 6 9.85 3.34 11.08
N ARG A 7 10.28 3.30 9.81
CA ARG A 7 9.44 3.59 8.65
C ARG A 7 8.88 2.28 8.09
N ILE A 8 7.56 2.17 8.09
CA ILE A 8 6.82 1.02 7.58
C ILE A 8 6.19 1.43 6.25
N GLY A 9 6.68 0.88 5.15
CA GLY A 9 6.11 1.13 3.83
C GLY A 9 4.88 0.25 3.58
N LEU A 10 3.77 0.84 3.14
CA LEU A 10 2.57 0.13 2.73
C LEU A 10 2.47 0.16 1.22
N VAL A 11 2.49 -1.02 0.60
CA VAL A 11 2.38 -1.18 -0.86
C VAL A 11 1.26 -2.17 -1.17
N GLY A 12 0.66 -2.05 -2.35
CA GLY A 12 -0.49 -2.88 -2.76
C GLY A 12 -1.43 -2.07 -3.62
N LEU A 13 -2.35 -2.75 -4.31
CA LEU A 13 -3.27 -2.10 -5.25
C LEU A 13 -4.15 -1.04 -4.58
N SER A 14 -4.69 -0.13 -5.38
CA SER A 14 -5.81 0.71 -4.94
C SER A 14 -6.95 -0.18 -4.44
N GLY A 15 -7.60 0.23 -3.35
CA GLY A 15 -8.66 -0.55 -2.72
C GLY A 15 -8.21 -1.77 -1.91
N ALA A 16 -6.92 -2.07 -1.79
CA ALA A 16 -6.40 -3.19 -0.99
C ALA A 16 -6.38 -2.91 0.54
N GLY A 17 -7.02 -1.84 1.02
CA GLY A 17 -7.17 -1.57 2.47
C GLY A 17 -6.01 -0.85 3.17
N LYS A 18 -5.01 -0.34 2.43
CA LYS A 18 -3.85 0.38 3.00
C LYS A 18 -4.26 1.59 3.88
N SER A 19 -5.03 2.53 3.33
CA SER A 19 -5.47 3.73 4.06
C SER A 19 -6.31 3.39 5.29
N THR A 20 -7.19 2.38 5.18
CA THR A 20 -7.97 1.88 6.32
C THR A 20 -7.05 1.36 7.41
N PHE A 21 -6.05 0.55 7.07
CA PHE A 21 -5.07 0.06 8.05
C PHE A 21 -4.27 1.20 8.68
N ILE A 22 -3.82 2.20 7.91
CA ILE A 22 -3.10 3.37 8.44
C ILE A 22 -3.94 4.11 9.47
N ASN A 23 -5.21 4.34 9.16
CA ASN A 23 -6.13 5.04 10.05
C ASN A 23 -6.40 4.24 11.32
N SER A 24 -6.73 2.96 11.18
CA SER A 24 -6.97 2.08 12.32
C SER A 24 -5.74 1.98 13.24
N LEU A 25 -4.54 1.84 12.66
CA LEU A 25 -3.31 1.76 13.44
C LEU A 25 -3.01 3.10 14.15
N ARG A 26 -3.44 4.23 13.60
CA ARG A 26 -3.29 5.56 14.21
C ARG A 26 -4.46 5.94 15.13
N GLY A 27 -5.45 5.06 15.32
CA GLY A 27 -6.65 5.35 16.12
C GLY A 27 -7.59 6.40 15.51
N LEU A 28 -7.53 6.60 14.18
CA LEU A 28 -8.31 7.60 13.47
C LEU A 28 -9.48 6.96 12.71
N ARG A 29 -10.62 7.65 12.69
CA ARG A 29 -11.71 7.36 11.76
C ARG A 29 -11.41 8.01 10.42
N PRO A 30 -11.96 7.51 9.31
CA PRO A 30 -11.72 8.09 7.99
C PRO A 30 -12.10 9.57 7.83
N THR A 31 -13.03 10.07 8.65
CA THR A 31 -13.48 11.47 8.65
C THR A 31 -12.70 12.36 9.61
N ASP A 32 -11.78 11.80 10.40
CA ASP A 32 -11.02 12.58 11.37
C ASP A 32 -9.94 13.41 10.65
N PRO A 33 -9.61 14.62 11.14
CA PRO A 33 -8.55 15.44 10.57
C PRO A 33 -7.21 14.70 10.54
N GLY A 34 -6.56 14.69 9.37
CA GLY A 34 -5.27 14.02 9.17
C GLY A 34 -5.35 12.49 9.01
N ALA A 35 -6.55 11.93 8.83
CA ALA A 35 -6.74 10.57 8.35
C ALA A 35 -6.19 10.43 6.92
N ALA A 36 -5.65 9.25 6.61
CA ALA A 36 -5.35 8.84 5.25
C ALA A 36 -6.65 8.72 4.45
N ASP A 37 -6.71 9.35 3.29
CA ASP A 37 -7.91 9.32 2.46
C ASP A 37 -8.28 7.89 2.07
N VAL A 38 -9.54 7.53 2.31
CA VAL A 38 -10.12 6.23 1.93
C VAL A 38 -10.98 6.41 0.68
N GLY A 39 -10.77 5.57 -0.34
CA GLY A 39 -11.54 5.63 -1.58
C GLY A 39 -10.97 4.71 -2.67
N VAL A 40 -11.78 4.42 -3.69
CA VAL A 40 -11.38 3.60 -4.85
C VAL A 40 -10.60 4.42 -5.88
N LYS A 41 -10.88 5.73 -5.95
CA LYS A 41 -10.08 6.67 -6.75
C LYS A 41 -8.69 6.72 -6.13
N GLU A 42 -7.65 6.48 -6.93
CA GLU A 42 -6.27 6.74 -6.49
C GLU A 42 -6.15 8.19 -6.04
N THR A 43 -6.10 8.39 -4.73
CA THR A 43 -5.87 9.70 -4.11
C THR A 43 -4.37 9.95 -3.93
N THR A 44 -3.57 8.90 -3.80
CA THR A 44 -2.12 8.97 -3.55
C THR A 44 -1.34 8.88 -4.87
N THR A 45 -0.87 10.01 -5.40
CA THR A 45 0.04 10.06 -6.58
C THR A 45 1.52 10.12 -6.21
N ILE A 46 1.80 10.44 -4.94
CA ILE A 46 3.13 10.52 -4.34
C ILE A 46 3.14 9.77 -3.00
N PRO A 47 4.24 9.13 -2.61
CA PRO A 47 4.32 8.49 -1.29
C PRO A 47 4.03 9.49 -0.17
N THR A 48 3.17 9.11 0.78
CA THR A 48 2.70 10.00 1.85
C THR A 48 3.06 9.42 3.22
N GLU A 49 3.66 10.25 4.08
CA GLU A 49 4.02 9.85 5.44
C GLU A 49 2.91 10.20 6.44
N TYR A 50 2.65 9.25 7.33
CA TYR A 50 1.70 9.37 8.43
C TYR A 50 2.41 9.00 9.74
N PRO A 51 2.96 9.97 10.47
CA PRO A 51 3.50 9.76 11.81
C PRO A 51 2.41 9.22 12.75
N HIS A 52 2.79 8.30 13.63
CA HIS A 52 1.88 7.78 14.64
C HIS A 52 1.72 8.80 15.79
N PRO A 53 0.50 9.12 16.23
CA PRO A 53 0.26 10.14 17.27
C PRO A 53 0.89 9.78 18.63
N GLU A 54 0.72 8.54 19.08
CA GLU A 54 1.26 8.08 20.37
C GLU A 54 2.68 7.50 20.29
N HIS A 55 3.01 6.78 19.22
CA HIS A 55 4.33 6.19 18.98
C HIS A 55 5.21 7.07 18.09
N LYS A 56 5.83 8.10 18.69
CA LYS A 56 6.61 9.15 17.99
C LYS A 56 7.76 8.66 17.09
N HIS A 57 8.17 7.40 17.21
CA HIS A 57 9.23 6.80 16.42
C HIS A 57 8.71 5.95 15.24
N VAL A 58 7.39 5.84 15.07
CA VAL A 58 6.76 5.05 14.02
C VAL A 58 6.20 5.98 12.96
N ILE A 59 6.58 5.73 11.71
CA ILE A 59 6.07 6.45 10.54
C ILE A 59 5.52 5.42 9.56
N LEU A 60 4.25 5.55 9.20
CA LEU A 60 3.62 4.76 8.15
C LEU A 60 3.79 5.51 6.83
N VAL A 61 4.26 4.84 5.78
CA VAL A 61 4.47 5.46 4.47
C VAL A 61 3.55 4.78 3.47
N ASP A 62 2.47 5.46 3.08
CA ASP A 62 1.56 4.97 2.04
C ASP A 62 2.17 5.20 0.67
N PHE A 63 2.31 4.13 -0.11
CA PHE A 63 2.74 4.24 -1.50
C PHE A 63 1.55 4.13 -2.46
N PRO A 64 1.56 4.87 -3.58
CA PRO A 64 0.54 4.78 -4.62
C PRO A 64 0.23 3.34 -5.03
N GLY A 65 -1.04 2.97 -4.98
CA GLY A 65 -1.49 1.66 -5.44
C GLY A 65 -1.86 1.70 -6.90
N ASN A 66 -0.90 1.58 -7.81
CA ASN A 66 -1.16 1.73 -9.24
C ASN A 66 -2.19 0.70 -9.76
N VAL A 67 -3.29 1.20 -10.29
CA VAL A 67 -4.24 0.47 -11.13
C VAL A 67 -3.70 0.46 -12.57
N PHE A 68 -3.84 -0.67 -13.26
CA PHE A 68 -3.64 -0.76 -14.71
C PHE A 68 -4.45 0.36 -15.39
N LYS A 69 -3.79 1.42 -15.87
CA LYS A 69 -4.50 2.46 -16.62
C LYS A 69 -4.71 1.91 -18.02
N LEU A 70 -5.95 1.63 -18.43
CA LEU A 70 -6.25 1.57 -19.85
C LEU A 70 -5.83 2.92 -20.46
N LYS A 71 -5.00 2.91 -21.50
CA LYS A 71 -4.80 4.12 -22.30
C LYS A 71 -6.16 4.39 -22.96
N GLU A 72 -6.72 5.59 -22.75
CA GLU A 72 -7.91 6.02 -23.49
C GLU A 72 -7.66 5.78 -24.99
N GLY A 73 -8.52 4.97 -25.62
CA GLY A 73 -8.42 4.61 -27.03
C GLY A 73 -7.73 3.27 -27.37
N LEU A 74 -7.18 2.54 -26.39
CA LEU A 74 -6.62 1.20 -26.60
C LEU A 74 -7.42 0.15 -25.80
N MET A 75 -7.97 -0.85 -26.49
CA MET A 75 -8.60 -2.04 -25.88
C MET A 75 -7.58 -2.98 -25.21
N THR A 76 -6.33 -2.56 -25.07
CA THR A 76 -5.25 -3.31 -24.42
C THR A 76 -5.04 -2.77 -23.01
N PRO A 77 -5.13 -3.62 -21.96
CA PRO A 77 -4.69 -3.26 -20.62
C PRO A 77 -3.25 -2.77 -20.68
N VAL A 78 -2.98 -1.52 -20.30
CA VAL A 78 -1.59 -1.07 -20.15
C VAL A 78 -1.11 -1.73 -18.87
N GLY A 79 -0.13 -2.62 -19.02
CA GLY A 79 0.54 -3.26 -17.90
C GLY A 79 1.04 -2.21 -16.90
N PHE A 80 1.10 -2.59 -15.63
CA PHE A 80 1.75 -1.76 -14.61
C PHE A 80 3.23 -1.53 -15.00
N ASP A 81 3.60 -0.28 -15.29
CA ASP A 81 4.99 0.06 -15.58
C ASP A 81 5.78 0.08 -14.29
N THR A 82 6.40 -1.06 -14.07
CA THR A 82 7.16 -1.36 -12.87
C THR A 82 8.44 -0.50 -12.76
N ASN A 83 9.06 -0.18 -13.90
CA ASN A 83 10.28 0.65 -13.93
C ASN A 83 9.94 2.10 -13.61
N GLU A 84 8.82 2.62 -14.14
CA GLU A 84 8.34 3.95 -13.82
C GLU A 84 8.01 4.07 -12.33
N TYR A 85 7.37 3.05 -11.74
CA TYR A 85 7.06 3.02 -10.32
C TYR A 85 8.32 3.12 -9.44
N ILE A 86 9.35 2.32 -9.74
CA ILE A 86 10.62 2.38 -8.99
C ILE A 86 11.37 3.68 -9.24
N LYS A 87 11.33 4.21 -10.47
CA LYS A 87 11.93 5.51 -10.78
C LYS A 87 11.31 6.63 -9.94
N LYS A 88 9.98 6.61 -9.75
CA LYS A 88 9.26 7.63 -8.97
C LYS A 88 9.41 7.43 -7.46
N ASN A 89 9.34 6.18 -6.99
CA ASN A 89 9.17 5.88 -5.57
C ASN A 89 10.40 5.27 -4.89
N GLY A 90 11.38 4.78 -5.67
CA GLY A 90 12.51 3.98 -5.19
C GLY A 90 13.32 4.65 -4.08
N LYS A 91 13.64 5.94 -4.23
CA LYS A 91 14.34 6.72 -3.19
C LYS A 91 13.59 6.70 -1.86
N LYS A 92 12.27 6.89 -1.90
CA LYS A 92 11.43 6.85 -0.68
C LYS A 92 11.31 5.43 -0.12
N MET A 93 11.30 4.42 -0.99
CA MET A 93 11.33 3.02 -0.58
C MET A 93 12.64 2.66 0.14
N GLU A 94 13.77 3.24 -0.25
CA GLU A 94 15.05 3.06 0.44
C GLU A 94 15.04 3.61 1.88
N GLU A 95 14.24 4.62 2.18
CA GLU A 95 14.08 5.17 3.53
C GLU A 95 13.29 4.23 4.46
N CYS A 96 12.51 3.30 3.91
CA CYS A 96 11.68 2.38 4.69
C CYS A 96 12.51 1.22 5.28
N ASN A 97 12.16 0.78 6.50
CA ASN A 97 12.83 -0.33 7.18
C ASN A 97 12.17 -1.69 6.89
N VAL A 98 10.85 -1.70 6.72
CA VAL A 98 10.03 -2.89 6.44
C VAL A 98 8.86 -2.51 5.55
N PHE A 99 8.39 -3.46 4.74
CA PHE A 99 7.23 -3.31 3.89
C PHE A 99 6.09 -4.25 4.29
N LEU A 100 4.87 -3.71 4.32
CA LEU A 100 3.63 -4.46 4.36
C LEU A 100 3.04 -4.47 2.94
N VAL A 101 2.92 -5.66 2.36
CA VAL A 101 2.42 -5.88 1.00
C VAL A 101 0.96 -6.30 1.09
N PHE A 102 0.06 -5.36 0.85
CA PHE A 102 -1.38 -5.55 0.93
C PHE A 102 -1.94 -6.24 -0.31
N THR A 103 -2.73 -7.27 -0.07
CA THR A 103 -3.54 -7.96 -1.06
C THR A 103 -4.98 -8.09 -0.54
N SER A 104 -5.95 -8.16 -1.43
CA SER A 104 -7.36 -8.42 -1.10
C SER A 104 -7.95 -9.30 -2.19
N GLY A 105 -8.73 -10.33 -1.85
CA GLY A 105 -9.24 -11.30 -2.82
C GLY A 105 -8.11 -12.06 -3.53
N ARG A 106 -8.05 -12.00 -4.87
CA ARG A 106 -7.00 -12.64 -5.66
C ARG A 106 -5.66 -11.89 -5.52
N VAL A 107 -4.58 -12.64 -5.34
CA VAL A 107 -3.22 -12.05 -5.38
C VAL A 107 -2.95 -11.60 -6.82
N HIS A 108 -2.67 -10.31 -6.99
CA HIS A 108 -2.31 -9.74 -8.28
C HIS A 108 -0.78 -9.67 -8.45
N ASP A 109 -0.30 -9.92 -9.66
CA ASP A 109 1.12 -9.95 -10.02
C ASP A 109 1.89 -8.68 -9.62
N ASN A 110 1.22 -7.52 -9.64
CA ASN A 110 1.81 -6.24 -9.26
C ASN A 110 2.33 -6.23 -7.82
N ALA A 111 1.56 -6.81 -6.88
CA ALA A 111 1.96 -6.86 -5.48
C ALA A 111 3.20 -7.76 -5.27
N VAL A 112 3.23 -8.90 -5.98
CA VAL A 112 4.38 -9.82 -5.99
C VAL A 112 5.61 -9.15 -6.58
N TRP A 113 5.44 -8.40 -7.67
CA TRP A 113 6.53 -7.67 -8.31
C TRP A 113 7.12 -6.59 -7.39
N ILE A 114 6.27 -5.78 -6.76
CA ILE A 114 6.73 -4.74 -5.82
C ILE A 114 7.44 -5.39 -4.64
N ALA A 115 6.89 -6.50 -4.11
CA ALA A 115 7.54 -7.26 -3.04
C ALA A 115 8.92 -7.78 -3.46
N LYS A 116 9.06 -8.29 -4.68
CA LYS A 116 10.35 -8.72 -5.24
C LYS A 116 11.34 -7.56 -5.28
N LYS A 117 10.93 -6.36 -5.73
CA LYS A 117 11.80 -5.19 -5.71
C LYS A 117 12.19 -4.74 -4.30
N CYS A 118 11.25 -4.74 -3.35
CA CYS A 118 11.59 -4.47 -1.96
C CYS A 118 12.66 -5.45 -1.44
N LYS A 119 12.51 -6.74 -1.78
CA LYS A 119 13.48 -7.79 -1.42
C LYS A 119 14.84 -7.55 -2.08
N ASP A 120 14.88 -7.21 -3.37
CA ASP A 120 16.12 -6.88 -4.10
C ASP A 120 16.84 -5.67 -3.46
N MET A 121 16.09 -4.73 -2.87
CA MET A 121 16.59 -3.58 -2.11
C MET A 121 17.01 -3.95 -0.66
N GLY A 122 17.04 -5.24 -0.30
CA GLY A 122 17.41 -5.72 1.03
C GLY A 122 16.36 -5.44 2.12
N LYS A 123 15.12 -5.11 1.74
CA LYS A 123 14.06 -4.77 2.69
C LYS A 123 13.36 -6.02 3.23
N LYS A 124 12.98 -5.97 4.51
CA LYS A 124 12.09 -6.97 5.11
C LYS A 124 10.66 -6.74 4.60
N LEU A 125 9.92 -7.82 4.39
CA LEU A 125 8.56 -7.76 3.83
C LEU A 125 7.62 -8.75 4.54
N LEU A 126 6.37 -8.34 4.71
CA LEU A 126 5.26 -9.15 5.21
C LEU A 126 4.07 -8.98 4.26
N PHE A 127 3.43 -10.08 3.88
CA PHE A 127 2.19 -10.02 3.12
C PHE A 127 1.00 -9.87 4.07
N VAL A 128 0.09 -8.95 3.73
CA VAL A 128 -1.12 -8.67 4.50
C VAL A 128 -2.32 -8.95 3.60
N ARG A 129 -3.05 -10.04 3.87
CA ARG A 129 -4.34 -10.30 3.23
C ARG A 129 -5.42 -9.54 3.99
N SER A 130 -5.96 -8.52 3.35
CA SER A 130 -7.05 -7.69 3.87
C SER A 130 -8.41 -8.17 3.33
N LYS A 131 -9.50 -7.64 3.90
CA LYS A 131 -10.89 -7.95 3.50
C LYS A 131 -11.25 -9.43 3.57
N PHE A 132 -10.64 -10.15 4.51
CA PHE A 132 -10.89 -11.57 4.70
C PHE A 132 -12.36 -11.86 5.07
N ASP A 133 -13.00 -10.93 5.77
CA ASP A 133 -14.44 -10.92 6.00
C ASP A 133 -15.25 -11.07 4.70
N SER A 134 -14.91 -10.30 3.66
CA SER A 134 -15.58 -10.39 2.36
C SER A 134 -15.33 -11.73 1.67
N ASP A 135 -14.11 -12.28 1.78
CA ASP A 135 -13.79 -13.62 1.25
C ASP A 135 -14.63 -14.71 1.92
N VAL A 136 -14.84 -14.61 3.24
CA VAL A 136 -15.68 -15.54 4.01
C VAL A 136 -17.15 -15.43 3.60
N THR A 137 -17.69 -14.21 3.47
CA THR A 137 -19.07 -14.00 3.03
C THR A 137 -19.32 -14.58 1.64
N ASN A 138 -18.46 -14.30 0.67
CA ASN A 138 -18.61 -14.84 -0.69
C ASN A 138 -18.63 -16.39 -0.70
N THR A 139 -17.78 -17.02 0.12
CA THR A 139 -17.74 -18.50 0.23
C THR A 139 -19.02 -19.09 0.85
N GLN A 140 -19.75 -18.31 1.66
CA GLN A 140 -21.03 -18.73 2.25
C GLN A 140 -22.19 -18.56 1.28
N GLU A 141 -22.14 -17.56 0.39
CA GLU A 141 -23.15 -17.29 -0.63
C GLU A 141 -23.02 -18.22 -1.86
N ASP A 142 -21.84 -18.81 -2.07
CA ASP A 142 -21.61 -19.85 -3.09
C ASP A 142 -22.22 -21.23 -2.74
N LYS A 143 -22.89 -21.36 -1.59
CA LYS A 143 -23.56 -22.59 -1.13
C LYS A 143 -25.07 -22.53 -1.34
#